data_AF-A0A6G1HTM5-F1
#
_entry.id   AF-A0A6G1HTM5-F1
#
_cell.length_a   1.000
_cell.length_b   1.000
_cell.length_c   1.000
_cell.angle_alpha   90.00
_cell.angle_beta   90.00
_cell.angle_gamma   90.00
#
_symmetry.space_group_name_H-M   'P 1'
#
loop_
_entity.id
_entity.type
_entity.pdbx_description
1 polymer ?
#
loop_
_entity_poly.entity_id
_entity_poly.type
_entity_poly.pdbx_seq_one_letter_code
_entity_poly.pdbx_strand_id
1 'polypeptide(L)'
;YTIGWICALDIELAAAQEMLDEEHQPLPQDASDPNSYTLGRVGEHNTVIMVLGLTGTNSAASAVAQMKLTFTSVQFGVLVGIGGGVPSAKADIRLGDVVV
;
A
#
# COMPACT_ATOMS: atom_id res chain seq x y z
N TYR A 1 -11.51 6.67 5.17
CA TYR A 1 -10.11 6.19 5.15
C TYR A 1 -9.19 7.36 4.86
N THR A 2 -8.09 7.47 5.59
CA THR A 2 -7.19 8.63 5.57
C THR A 2 -5.76 8.27 5.15
N ILE A 3 -5.38 7.00 5.28
CA ILE A 3 -4.08 6.46 4.88
C ILE A 3 -4.29 5.46 3.72
N GLY A 4 -3.50 5.58 2.67
CA GLY A 4 -3.36 4.56 1.63
C GLY A 4 -2.06 3.77 1.84
N TRP A 5 -2.13 2.45 1.87
CA TRP A 5 -1.00 1.54 1.95
C TRP A 5 -0.89 0.79 0.63
N ILE A 6 0.17 1.06 -0.13
CA ILE A 6 0.39 0.51 -1.46
C ILE A 6 1.43 -0.62 -1.37
N CYS A 7 1.04 -1.80 -1.80
CA CYS A 7 1.89 -2.99 -1.92
C CYS A 7 2.19 -3.24 -3.41
N ALA A 8 3.40 -3.68 -3.74
CA ALA A 8 3.77 -4.06 -5.10
C ALA A 8 3.51 -5.55 -5.38
N LEU A 9 3.56 -6.39 -4.35
CA LEU A 9 3.44 -7.85 -4.45
C LEU A 9 2.37 -8.42 -3.50
N ASP A 10 1.79 -9.56 -3.86
CA ASP A 10 0.77 -10.24 -3.04
C ASP A 10 1.29 -10.67 -1.66
N ILE A 11 2.59 -11.00 -1.55
CA ILE A 11 3.19 -11.34 -0.25
C ILE A 11 3.29 -10.12 0.68
N GLU A 12 3.47 -8.92 0.10
CA GLU A 12 3.47 -7.66 0.83
C GLU A 12 2.04 -7.29 1.23
N LEU A 13 1.06 -7.53 0.35
CA LEU A 13 -0.36 -7.37 0.66
C LEU A 13 -0.76 -8.26 1.84
N ALA A 14 -0.42 -9.55 1.79
CA ALA A 14 -0.74 -10.48 2.87
C ALA A 14 -0.16 -10.00 4.20
N ALA A 15 1.10 -9.56 4.21
CA ALA A 15 1.70 -8.98 5.41
C ALA A 15 0.96 -7.71 5.87
N ALA A 16 0.60 -6.81 4.96
CA ALA A 16 -0.12 -5.59 5.29
C ALA A 16 -1.52 -5.86 5.86
N GLN A 17 -2.24 -6.87 5.35
CA GLN A 17 -3.54 -7.31 5.87
C GLN A 17 -3.42 -7.83 7.31
N GLU A 18 -2.41 -8.65 7.59
CA GLU A 18 -2.14 -9.17 8.93
C GLU A 18 -1.72 -8.08 9.94
N MET A 19 -1.31 -6.90 9.46
CA MET A 19 -0.97 -5.75 10.30
C MET A 19 -2.20 -4.90 10.70
N LEU A 20 -3.38 -5.20 10.17
CA LEU A 20 -4.63 -4.52 10.56
C LEU A 20 -5.05 -4.98 11.97
N ASP A 21 -5.38 -4.02 12.84
CA ASP A 21 -6.03 -4.31 14.12
C ASP A 21 -7.49 -4.77 13.91
N GLU A 22 -8.10 -4.28 12.83
CA GLU A 22 -9.47 -4.57 12.45
C GLU A 22 -9.60 -4.52 10.92
N GLU A 23 -10.14 -5.58 10.32
CA GLU A 23 -10.55 -5.60 8.92
C GLU A 23 -12.01 -5.18 8.80
N HIS A 24 -12.29 -4.20 7.94
CA HIS A 24 -13.63 -3.71 7.65
C HIS A 24 -14.21 -4.40 6.43
N GLN A 25 -15.54 -4.45 6.37
CA GLN A 25 -16.24 -4.93 5.18
C GLN A 25 -15.94 -4.04 3.96
N PRO A 26 -15.87 -4.63 2.75
CA PRO A 26 -15.72 -3.85 1.52
C PRO A 26 -16.82 -2.79 1.37
N LEU A 27 -16.45 -1.61 0.90
CA LEU A 27 -17.40 -0.56 0.55
C LEU A 27 -17.82 -0.67 -0.92
N PRO A 28 -18.99 -0.14 -1.31
CA PRO A 28 -19.35 0.01 -2.71
C PRO A 28 -18.27 0.79 -3.46
N GLN A 29 -17.80 0.21 -4.57
CA GLN A 29 -16.77 0.77 -5.43
C GLN A 29 -17.35 1.02 -6.82
N ASP A 30 -16.90 2.11 -7.47
CA ASP A 30 -17.28 2.40 -8.84
C ASP A 30 -16.72 1.32 -9.79
N ALA A 31 -17.53 0.85 -10.74
CA ALA A 31 -17.12 -0.18 -11.70
C ALA A 31 -15.96 0.25 -12.62
N SER A 32 -15.71 1.56 -12.72
CA SER A 32 -14.56 2.13 -13.44
C SER A 32 -13.25 2.10 -12.65
N ASP A 33 -13.29 1.84 -11.35
CA ASP A 33 -12.09 1.63 -10.54
C ASP A 33 -11.66 0.16 -10.64
N PRO A 34 -10.53 -0.16 -11.30
CA PRO A 34 -10.08 -1.53 -11.48
C PRO A 34 -9.28 -2.07 -10.28
N ASN A 35 -9.00 -1.24 -9.27
CA ASN A 35 -8.17 -1.64 -8.14
C ASN A 35 -8.95 -2.56 -7.19
N SER A 36 -8.22 -3.42 -6.49
CA SER A 36 -8.76 -4.18 -5.36
C SER A 36 -8.26 -3.55 -4.07
N TYR A 37 -9.17 -3.38 -3.10
CA TYR A 37 -8.86 -2.77 -1.81
C TYR A 37 -9.21 -3.71 -0.66
N THR A 38 -8.32 -3.78 0.32
CA THR A 38 -8.65 -4.22 1.67
C THR A 38 -8.78 -3.00 2.56
N LEU A 39 -9.82 -2.99 3.38
CA LEU A 39 -10.15 -1.85 4.21
C LEU A 39 -10.00 -2.26 5.67
N GLY A 40 -9.42 -1.38 6.49
CA GLY A 40 -9.29 -1.68 7.91
C GLY A 40 -8.76 -0.52 8.71
N ARG A 41 -8.25 -0.85 9.90
CA ARG A 41 -7.71 0.10 10.86
C ARG A 41 -6.38 -0.37 11.43
N VAL A 42 -5.46 0.58 11.60
CA VAL A 42 -4.21 0.43 12.35
C VAL A 42 -4.14 1.56 13.37
N GLY A 43 -4.17 1.24 14.66
CA GLY A 43 -4.38 2.17 15.76
C GLY A 43 -5.67 2.97 15.56
N GLU A 44 -5.52 4.30 15.47
CA GLU A 44 -6.63 5.24 15.23
C GLU A 44 -6.80 5.60 13.74
N HIS A 45 -6.04 4.97 12.85
CA HIS A 45 -6.00 5.33 11.43
C HIS A 45 -6.79 4.33 10.58
N ASN A 46 -7.80 4.84 9.86
CA ASN A 46 -8.51 4.07 8.85
C ASN A 46 -7.66 3.98 7.59
N THR A 47 -7.23 2.77 7.24
CA THR A 47 -6.29 2.47 6.16
C THR A 47 -6.96 1.74 5.00
N VAL A 48 -6.66 2.17 3.78
CA VAL A 48 -6.97 1.45 2.53
C VAL A 48 -5.69 0.78 2.08
N ILE A 49 -5.69 -0.55 2.01
CA ILE A 49 -4.57 -1.32 1.46
C ILE A 49 -4.91 -1.69 0.02
N MET A 50 -3.96 -1.54 -0.89
CA MET A 50 -4.06 -2.03 -2.26
C MET A 50 -2.79 -2.74 -2.68
N VAL A 51 -2.93 -3.67 -3.62
CA VAL A 51 -1.79 -4.27 -4.34
C VAL A 51 -1.78 -3.77 -5.79
N LEU A 52 -0.60 -3.53 -6.34
CA LEU A 52 -0.46 -3.16 -7.75
C LEU A 52 -0.73 -4.39 -8.63
N GLY A 53 -1.70 -4.27 -9.55
CA GLY A 53 -1.97 -5.33 -10.53
C GLY A 53 -0.84 -5.55 -11.54
N LEU A 54 0.01 -4.53 -11.74
CA LEU A 54 1.24 -4.62 -12.53
C LEU A 54 2.34 -3.80 -11.86
N THR A 55 3.53 -4.39 -11.73
CA THR A 55 4.69 -3.67 -11.17
C THR A 55 5.16 -2.57 -12.11
N GLY A 56 5.50 -1.40 -11.57
CA GLY A 56 6.09 -0.29 -12.31
C GLY A 56 5.49 1.06 -11.93
N THR A 57 6.27 2.12 -12.13
CA THR A 57 5.91 3.48 -11.69
C THR A 57 4.64 4.02 -12.33
N ASN A 58 4.42 3.76 -13.63
CA ASN A 58 3.21 4.20 -14.33
C ASN A 58 1.95 3.49 -13.83
N SER A 59 2.03 2.17 -13.59
CA SER A 59 0.91 1.43 -13.03
C SER A 59 0.60 1.88 -11.61
N ALA A 60 1.65 2.08 -10.78
CA ALA A 60 1.51 2.63 -9.43
C ALA A 60 0.85 4.01 -9.43
N ALA A 61 1.29 4.92 -10.31
CA ALA A 61 0.74 6.26 -10.41
C ALA A 61 -0.76 6.25 -10.78
N SER A 62 -1.14 5.46 -11.79
CA SER A 62 -2.54 5.32 -12.20
C SER A 62 -3.40 4.70 -11.10
N ALA A 63 -2.91 3.64 -10.45
CA ALA A 63 -3.63 2.94 -9.41
C ALA A 63 -3.86 3.84 -8.18
N VAL A 64 -2.84 4.58 -7.75
CA VAL A 64 -2.95 5.55 -6.64
C VAL A 64 -3.84 6.74 -7.02
N ALA A 65 -3.78 7.23 -8.26
CA ALA A 65 -4.67 8.30 -8.72
C ALA A 65 -6.14 7.86 -8.59
N GLN A 66 -6.46 6.63 -9.00
CA GLN A 66 -7.80 6.08 -8.87
C GLN A 66 -8.20 5.88 -7.39
N MET A 67 -7.29 5.37 -6.54
CA MET A 67 -7.53 5.26 -5.10
C MET A 67 -7.90 6.60 -4.46
N LYS A 68 -7.25 7.70 -4.87
CA LYS A 68 -7.58 9.05 -4.36
C LYS A 68 -8.94 9.55 -4.82
N LEU A 69 -9.42 9.12 -5.99
CA LEU A 69 -10.76 9.43 -6.47
C LEU A 69 -11.82 8.63 -5.69
N THR A 70 -11.56 7.35 -5.43
CA THR A 70 -12.47 6.46 -4.69
C THR A 70 -12.52 6.81 -3.20
N PHE A 71 -11.37 7.06 -2.58
CA PHE A 71 -11.25 7.42 -1.16
C PHE A 71 -10.78 8.87 -1.02
N THR A 72 -11.70 9.81 -1.24
CA THR A 72 -11.43 11.26 -1.26
C THR A 72 -10.85 11.84 0.03
N SER A 73 -10.97 11.12 1.15
CA SER A 73 -10.40 11.52 2.44
C SER A 73 -8.97 11.01 2.68
N VAL A 74 -8.39 10.23 1.74
CA VAL A 74 -6.99 9.79 1.83
C VAL A 74 -6.07 10.99 1.64
N GLN A 75 -5.27 11.28 2.66
CA GLN A 75 -4.33 12.41 2.70
C GLN A 75 -2.88 11.96 2.60
N PHE A 76 -2.58 10.76 3.10
CA PHE A 76 -1.23 10.20 3.09
C PHE A 76 -1.22 8.86 2.38
N GLY A 77 -0.20 8.62 1.56
CA GLY A 77 0.05 7.35 0.91
C GLY A 77 1.45 6.85 1.27
N VAL A 78 1.55 5.59 1.69
CA VAL A 78 2.82 4.91 1.93
C VAL A 78 2.93 3.72 0.99
N LEU A 79 4.05 3.64 0.26
CA LEU A 79 4.40 2.44 -0.49
C LEU A 79 5.30 1.61 0.40
N VAL A 80 4.83 0.42 0.79
CA VAL A 80 5.55 -0.47 1.70
C VAL A 80 5.75 -1.80 0.98
N GLY A 81 7.00 -2.21 0.89
CA GLY A 81 7.37 -3.44 0.19
C GLY A 81 8.83 -3.78 0.39
N ILE A 82 9.23 -4.90 -0.19
CA ILE A 82 10.62 -5.36 -0.17
C ILE A 82 11.44 -4.61 -1.22
N GLY A 83 12.68 -4.27 -0.87
CA GLY A 83 13.61 -3.57 -1.74
C GLY A 83 14.96 -4.30 -1.84
N GLY A 84 15.64 -4.13 -2.97
CA GLY A 84 17.04 -4.53 -3.12
C GLY A 84 17.97 -3.44 -2.60
N GLY A 85 19.00 -3.82 -1.83
CA GLY A 85 20.06 -2.92 -1.37
C GLY A 85 21.37 -3.14 -2.13
N VAL A 86 22.19 -2.09 -2.24
CA VAL A 86 23.56 -2.17 -2.78
C VAL A 86 24.54 -1.73 -1.70
N PRO A 87 25.04 -2.66 -0.86
CA PRO A 87 25.97 -2.33 0.22
C PRO A 87 27.28 -1.75 -0.34
N SER A 88 27.91 -0.84 0.42
CA SER A 88 29.22 -0.29 0.10
C SER A 88 30.02 0.04 1.35
N ALA A 89 31.32 0.33 1.21
CA ALA A 89 32.13 0.76 2.35
C ALA A 89 31.63 2.07 3.00
N LYS A 90 30.80 2.86 2.31
CA LYS A 90 30.20 4.10 2.82
C LYS A 90 28.75 3.92 3.32
N ALA A 91 28.14 2.77 3.05
CA ALA A 91 26.76 2.48 3.39
C ALA A 91 26.63 0.99 3.75
N ASP A 92 26.59 0.73 5.06
CA ASP A 92 26.43 -0.61 5.64
C ASP A 92 24.94 -1.03 5.58
N ILE A 93 24.45 -1.31 4.36
CA ILE A 93 23.10 -1.82 4.12
C ILE A 93 23.10 -3.33 4.33
N ARG A 94 22.17 -3.84 5.14
CA ARG A 94 22.05 -5.24 5.52
C ARG A 94 20.67 -5.79 5.23
N LEU A 95 20.59 -7.12 5.08
CA LEU A 95 19.30 -7.81 5.00
C LEU A 95 18.52 -7.60 6.30
N GLY A 96 17.27 -7.18 6.18
CA GLY A 96 16.39 -6.86 7.30
C GLY A 96 16.37 -5.37 7.68
N ASP A 97 17.21 -4.53 7.06
CA ASP A 97 17.12 -3.09 7.25
C ASP A 97 15.79 -2.54 6.68
N VAL A 98 15.20 -1.59 7.40
CA VAL A 98 14.05 -0.80 6.94
C VAL A 98 14.54 0.59 6.58
N VAL A 99 14.22 1.06 5.38
CA VAL A 99 14.58 2.39 4.86
C VAL A 99 13.31 3.20 4.67
N VAL A 100 13.35 4.48 5.04
CA VAL A 100 12.22 5.43 5.01
C VAL A 100 12.59 6.68 4.23
#